data_AF-A0A252E8C7-F1
#
_entry.id   AF-A0A252E8C7-F1
#
_cell.length_a   1.000
_cell.length_b   1.000
_cell.length_c   1.000
_cell.angle_alpha   90.00
_cell.angle_beta   90.00
_cell.angle_gamma   90.00
#
_symmetry.space_group_name_H-M   'P 1'
#
loop_
_entity.id
_entity.type
_entity.pdbx_description
1 polymer ?
#
loop_
_entity_poly.entity_id
_entity_poly.type
_entity_poly.pdbx_seq_one_letter_code
_entity_poly.pdbx_strand_id
1 'polypeptide(L)' 'MASGIYAIANIGRFKVFVGDVNTVKLVWPPILEMLNTGTYPHAELQREWQQLGQQRHFTFHTQQEIAGNREIIGIEQMER' A
#
# COMPACT_ATOMS: atom_id res chain seq x y z
N MET A 1 11.32 12.30 -11.73
CA MET A 1 10.35 11.77 -12.73
C MET A 1 9.73 10.54 -12.10
N ALA A 2 8.40 10.46 -12.01
CA ALA A 2 7.75 9.22 -11.60
C ALA A 2 8.09 8.14 -12.65
N SER A 3 8.45 6.95 -12.22
CA SER A 3 8.79 5.84 -13.12
C SER A 3 7.59 5.35 -13.93
N GLY A 4 6.38 5.79 -13.55
CA GLY A 4 5.12 5.27 -14.05
C GLY A 4 4.75 3.92 -13.42
N ILE A 5 5.61 3.36 -12.55
CA ILE A 5 5.41 2.10 -11.84
C ILE A 5 5.30 2.38 -10.34
N TYR A 6 4.20 1.91 -9.76
CA TYR A 6 3.83 2.12 -8.39
C TYR A 6 3.78 0.79 -7.65
N ALA A 7 4.23 0.81 -6.40
CA ALA A 7 4.24 -0.33 -5.51
C ALA A 7 2.95 -0.40 -4.71
N ILE A 8 2.33 -1.58 -4.76
CA ILE A 8 1.15 -1.93 -3.99
C ILE A 8 1.54 -3.05 -3.02
N ALA A 9 1.27 -2.84 -1.72
CA ALA A 9 1.42 -3.87 -0.71
C ALA A 9 0.13 -4.68 -0.61
N ASN A 10 0.19 -5.97 -0.90
CA ASN A 10 -0.91 -6.90 -0.69
C ASN A 10 -0.77 -7.49 0.72
N ILE A 11 -1.76 -7.18 1.56
CA ILE A 11 -1.88 -7.65 2.93
C ILE A 11 -3.20 -8.41 2.99
N GLY A 12 -3.12 -9.73 2.83
CA GLY A 12 -4.30 -10.59 2.72
C GLY A 12 -5.15 -10.23 1.51
N ARG A 13 -6.41 -9.86 1.76
CA ARG A 13 -7.40 -9.41 0.79
C ARG A 13 -7.24 -7.93 0.44
N PHE A 14 -6.49 -7.16 1.22
CA PHE A 14 -6.33 -5.73 1.02
C PHE A 14 -5.13 -5.41 0.16
N LYS A 15 -5.30 -4.40 -0.69
CA LYS A 15 -4.26 -3.82 -1.53
C LYS A 15 -4.01 -2.41 -1.05
N VAL A 16 -2.78 -2.07 -0.68
CA VAL A 16 -2.43 -0.76 -0.11
C VAL A 16 -1.45 -0.06 -1.02
N PHE A 17 -1.78 1.17 -1.43
CA PHE A 17 -0.87 2.00 -2.20
C PHE A 17 0.30 2.49 -1.34
N VAL A 18 1.53 2.28 -1.82
CA VAL A 18 2.76 2.65 -1.11
C VAL A 18 3.54 3.74 -1.84
N GLY A 19 3.22 4.04 -3.10
CA GLY A 19 3.88 5.08 -3.89
C GLY A 19 4.67 4.54 -5.08
N ASP A 20 5.42 5.41 -5.77
CA ASP A 20 6.28 5.04 -6.89
C ASP A 20 7.40 4.07 -6.45
N VAL A 21 7.88 3.22 -7.35
CA VAL A 21 8.96 2.26 -7.07
C VAL A 21 10.26 2.93 -6.57
N ASN A 22 10.51 4.19 -6.94
CA ASN A 22 11.66 4.93 -6.44
C ASN A 22 11.44 5.47 -5.02
N THR A 23 10.19 5.73 -4.64
CA THR A 23 9.84 6.28 -3.32
C THR A 23 9.38 5.22 -2.33
N VAL A 24 9.09 3.99 -2.78
CA VAL A 24 8.60 2.89 -1.93
C VAL A 24 9.50 2.63 -0.73
N LYS A 25 10.83 2.72 -0.91
CA LYS A 25 11.80 2.52 0.19
C LYS A 25 11.72 3.59 1.26
N LEU A 26 11.19 4.77 0.94
CA LEU A 26 11.00 5.88 1.87
C LEU A 26 9.61 5.86 2.51
N VAL A 27 8.58 5.49 1.74
CA VAL A 27 7.18 5.51 2.18
C VAL A 27 6.77 4.23 2.92
N TRP A 28 7.32 3.07 2.54
CA TRP A 28 6.96 1.80 3.17
C TRP A 28 7.36 1.70 4.64
N PRO A 29 8.58 2.07 5.07
CA PRO A 29 8.97 1.96 6.48
C PRO A 29 8.01 2.63 7.47
N PRO A 30 7.57 3.90 7.29
CA PRO A 30 6.61 4.51 8.20
C PRO A 30 5.22 3.85 8.15
N ILE A 31 4.76 3.38 6.98
CA ILE A 31 3.51 2.60 6.88
C ILE A 31 3.62 1.29 7.68
N LEU A 32 4.75 0.59 7.54
CA LEU A 32 5.02 -0.65 8.26
C LEU A 32 5.08 -0.42 9.78
N GLU A 33 5.69 0.66 10.23
CA GLU A 33 5.72 1.04 11.64
C GLU A 33 4.30 1.29 12.18
N MET A 34 3.46 2.03 11.43
CA MET A 34 2.06 2.23 11.81
C MET A 34 1.29 0.91 11.91
N LEU A 35 1.48 0.01 10.94
CA LEU A 35 0.86 -1.32 10.94
C LEU A 35 1.33 -2.18 12.12
N ASN A 36 2.62 -2.13 12.45
CA ASN A 36 3.18 -2.87 13.58
C ASN A 36 2.73 -2.31 14.94
N THR A 37 2.59 -0.99 15.05
CA THR A 37 2.16 -0.31 16.28
C THR A 37 0.64 -0.30 16.47
N GLY A 38 -0.15 -0.68 15.46
CA GLY A 38 -1.60 -0.66 15.54
C GLY A 38 -2.23 0.71 15.23
N THR A 39 -1.45 1.65 14.70
CA THR A 39 -1.85 3.06 14.52
C THR A 39 -2.28 3.38 13.08
N TYR A 40 -2.30 2.38 12.19
CA TYR A 40 -2.72 2.61 10.81
C TYR A 40 -4.23 2.95 10.76
N PRO A 41 -4.64 4.00 10.03
CA PRO A 41 -6.02 4.53 10.07
C PRO A 41 -7.08 3.55 9.56
N HIS A 42 -6.71 2.56 8.74
CA HIS A 42 -7.64 1.57 8.20
C HIS A 42 -7.79 0.36 9.14
N ALA A 43 -8.83 0.38 9.99
CA ALA A 43 -9.03 -0.62 11.04
C ALA A 43 -9.12 -2.08 10.55
N GLU A 44 -9.74 -2.33 9.39
CA GLU A 44 -9.83 -3.69 8.83
C GLU A 44 -8.48 -4.20 8.31
N LEU A 45 -7.70 -3.31 7.69
CA LEU A 45 -6.34 -3.63 7.23
C LEU A 45 -5.45 -3.91 8.45
N GLN A 46 -5.59 -3.08 9.48
CA GLN A 46 -4.84 -3.21 10.72
C GLN A 46 -5.12 -4.56 11.40
N ARG A 47 -6.39 -4.99 11.44
CA ARG A 47 -6.76 -6.32 11.94
C ARG A 47 -6.16 -7.44 11.09
N GLU A 48 -6.23 -7.31 9.78
CA GLU A 48 -5.72 -8.33 8.87
C GLU A 48 -4.20 -8.47 8.93
N TRP A 49 -3.48 -7.35 9.07
CA TRP A 49 -2.03 -7.33 9.31
C TRP A 49 -1.65 -8.10 10.58
N GLN A 50 -2.39 -7.89 11.67
CA GLN A 50 -2.18 -8.57 12.95
C GLN A 50 -2.50 -10.07 12.86
N GLN A 51 -3.49 -10.46 12.04
CA GLN A 51 -3.86 -11.86 11.82
C GLN A 51 -2.86 -12.64 10.95
N LEU A 52 -2.30 -12.00 9.92
CA LEU A 52 -1.39 -12.63 8.96
C LEU A 52 0.07 -12.68 9.42
N GLY A 53 0.39 -12.16 10.61
CA GLY A 53 1.73 -12.25 11.18
C GLY A 53 2.81 -11.62 10.29
N GLN A 54 2.51 -10.46 9.69
CA GLN A 54 3.42 -9.70 8.81
C GLN A 54 3.67 -10.31 7.41
N GLN A 55 2.90 -11.33 7.00
CA GLN A 55 2.93 -11.81 5.62
C GLN A 55 2.45 -10.71 4.66
N ARG A 56 3.28 -10.39 3.66
CA ARG A 56 3.00 -9.38 2.65
C ARG A 56 3.67 -9.72 1.34
N HIS A 57 3.02 -9.34 0.25
CA HIS A 57 3.59 -9.41 -1.09
C HIS A 57 3.44 -8.07 -1.78
N PHE A 58 4.53 -7.58 -2.38
CA PHE A 58 4.46 -6.38 -3.20
C PHE A 58 4.13 -6.76 -4.63
N THR A 59 3.15 -6.08 -5.20
CA THR A 59 2.91 -6.07 -6.64
C THR A 59 3.21 -4.68 -7.17
N PHE A 60 3.62 -4.62 -8.43
CA PHE A 60 3.97 -3.38 -9.10
C PHE A 60 2.99 -3.17 -10.24
N HIS A 61 2.38 -1.99 -10.27
CA HIS A 61 1.34 -1.63 -11.23
C HIS A 61 1.61 -0.26 -11.82
N THR A 62 1.16 -0.04 -13.03
CA THR A 62 1.22 1.27 -13.68
C THR A 62 0.11 2.19 -13.18
N GLN A 63 0.25 3.50 -13.42
CA GLN A 63 -0.78 4.48 -13.07
C GLN A 63 -2.17 4.13 -13.62
N GLN A 64 -2.22 3.64 -14.87
CA GLN A 64 -3.48 3.30 -15.54
C GLN A 64 -4.16 2.09 -14.88
N GLU A 65 -3.37 1.10 -14.47
CA GLU A 65 -3.87 -0.09 -13.77
C GLU A 65 -4.40 0.24 -12.37
N ILE A 66 -3.77 1.20 -11.68
CA ILE A 66 -4.18 1.63 -10.34
C ILE A 66 -5.42 2.53 -10.40
N ALA A 67 -5.47 3.48 -11.34
CA ALA A 67 -6.61 4.38 -11.53
C ALA A 67 -7.91 3.62 -11.83
N GLY A 68 -7.82 2.45 -12.48
CA GLY A 68 -8.96 1.57 -12.72
C GLY A 68 -9.34 0.65 -11.55
N ASN A 69 -8.53 0.57 -10.49
CA ASN A 69 -8.67 -0.45 -9.45
C ASN A 69 -9.13 0.13 -8.11
N ARG A 70 -10.46 0.12 -7.90
CA ARG A 70 -11.10 0.57 -6.66
C ARG A 70 -10.81 -0.29 -5.43
N GLU A 71 -10.17 -1.44 -5.58
CA GLU A 71 -9.80 -2.32 -4.46
C GLU A 71 -8.52 -1.86 -3.76
N ILE A 72 -7.77 -0.91 -4.34
CA ILE A 72 -6.53 -0.41 -3.76
C ILE A 72 -6.85 0.76 -2.82
N ILE A 73 -6.52 0.58 -1.55
CA ILE A 73 -6.63 1.57 -0.50
C ILE A 73 -5.52 2.61 -0.65
N GLY A 74 -5.86 3.90 -0.57
CA GLY A 74 -4.90 5.01 -0.57
C GLY A 74 -4.58 5.62 -1.94
N ILE A 75 -5.31 5.26 -3.02
CA ILE A 75 -5.14 5.88 -4.35
C ILE A 75 -5.55 7.35 -4.36
N GLU A 76 -6.33 7.83 -3.38
CA GLU A 76 -6.84 9.22 -3.30
C GLU A 76 -5.73 10.29 -3.37
N GLN A 77 -4.47 9.92 -3.14
CA GLN A 77 -3.32 10.82 -3.29
C GLN A 77 -2.84 11.03 -4.74
N MET A 78 -3.35 10.28 -5.72
CA MET A 78 -2.96 10.39 -7.14
C MET A 78 -3.80 11.41 -7.94
N GLU A 79 -4.93 11.91 -7.42
CA GLU A 79 -5.81 12.84 -8.14
C GLU A 79 -5.51 14.34 -7.89
N ARG A 80 -4.29 14.69 -7.48
CA ARG A 80 -3.85 16.09 -7.34
C ARG A 80 -2.69 16.46 -8.24
#